data_AF-A0A1W4X4H9-F1
#
_entry.id   AF-A0A1W4X4H9-F1
#
_cell.length_a   1.000
_cell.length_b   1.000
_cell.length_c   1.000
_cell.angle_alpha   90.00
_cell.angle_beta   90.00
_cell.angle_gamma   90.00
#
_symmetry.space_group_name_H-M   'P 1'
#
loop_
_entity.id
_entity.type
_entity.pdbx_description
1 polymer ?
#
loop_
_entity_poly.entity_id
_entity_poly.type
_entity_poly.pdbx_seq_one_letter_code
_entity_poly.pdbx_strand_id
1 'polypeptide(L)'
;MNGYYNLISPDTYDLEGFIRTGDIGYYDEDEYIYITDRCKEMLKYKSFPVSPSSIEDVLSRHPAVKHGVVIGVPHEVDGDHPIALVVLKDGVEIDPAEIKKFVDDKVDDRKRLRGGVKIIKDMPLSPTGKPDRRLLKNMVLNGGL
;
A
#
# COMPACT_ATOMS: atom_id res chain seq x y z
N MET A 1 4.48 4.99 -27.40
CA MET A 1 3.23 5.72 -27.11
C MET A 1 3.53 7.19 -27.34
N ASN A 2 2.72 7.93 -28.10
CA ASN A 2 3.02 9.34 -28.44
C ASN A 2 2.36 10.34 -27.48
N GLY A 3 2.08 9.92 -26.24
CA GLY A 3 1.26 10.64 -25.27
C GLY A 3 -0.21 10.23 -25.27
N TYR A 4 -1.03 11.01 -24.57
CA TYR A 4 -2.46 10.78 -24.41
C TYR A 4 -3.27 11.48 -25.52
N TYR A 5 -4.30 10.81 -26.04
CA TYR A 5 -5.17 11.38 -27.07
C TYR A 5 -5.92 12.62 -26.55
N ASN A 6 -5.82 13.74 -27.26
CA ASN A 6 -6.41 15.03 -26.90
C ASN A 6 -6.07 15.53 -25.47
N LEU A 7 -4.95 15.08 -24.90
CA LEU A 7 -4.50 15.52 -23.58
C LEU A 7 -3.01 15.87 -23.62
N ILE A 8 -2.72 17.17 -23.53
CA ILE A 8 -1.39 17.67 -23.21
C ILE A 8 -1.26 17.61 -21.69
N SER A 9 -0.68 16.53 -21.17
CA SER A 9 -0.41 16.38 -19.74
C SER A 9 1.06 16.77 -19.48
N PRO A 10 1.31 17.98 -18.93
CA PRO A 10 2.67 18.42 -18.64
C PRO A 10 3.37 17.56 -17.58
N ASP A 11 2.64 16.68 -16.88
CA ASP A 11 3.18 15.72 -15.93
C ASP A 11 3.61 14.39 -16.55
N THR A 12 3.33 14.15 -17.84
CA THR A 12 3.67 12.87 -18.49
C THR A 12 5.15 12.78 -18.82
N TYR A 13 5.76 13.90 -19.23
CA TYR A 13 7.17 14.00 -19.56
C TYR A 13 7.81 15.07 -18.68
N ASP A 14 9.06 14.89 -18.27
CA ASP A 14 9.83 15.97 -17.68
C ASP A 14 10.43 16.90 -18.74
N LEU A 15 11.21 17.90 -18.28
CA LEU A 15 11.84 18.90 -19.15
C LEU A 15 12.87 18.30 -20.12
N GLU A 16 13.34 17.09 -19.85
CA GLU A 16 14.33 16.36 -20.68
C GLU A 16 13.67 15.35 -21.62
N GLY A 17 12.34 15.17 -21.51
CA GLY A 17 11.56 14.27 -22.36
C GLY A 17 11.45 12.84 -21.84
N PHE A 18 11.80 12.56 -20.58
CA PHE A 18 11.60 11.25 -19.96
C PHE A 18 10.16 11.08 -19.46
N ILE A 19 9.60 9.89 -19.66
CA ILE A 19 8.25 9.55 -19.18
C ILE A 19 8.27 9.36 -17.67
N ARG A 20 7.38 10.07 -16.98
CA ARG A 20 7.10 9.85 -15.56
C ARG A 20 6.10 8.71 -15.40
N THR A 21 6.61 7.50 -15.21
CA THR A 21 5.77 6.28 -15.03
C THR A 21 4.87 6.36 -13.79
N GLY A 22 5.32 7.09 -12.77
CA GLY A 22 4.67 7.13 -11.46
C GLY A 22 4.96 5.90 -10.60
N ASP A 23 5.86 5.03 -11.06
CA ASP A 23 6.40 3.90 -10.31
C ASP A 23 7.70 4.32 -9.59
N ILE A 24 7.91 3.78 -8.39
CA ILE A 24 9.13 3.97 -7.59
C ILE A 24 9.98 2.72 -7.74
N GLY A 25 11.27 2.91 -7.96
CA GLY A 25 12.20 1.80 -8.06
C GLY A 25 13.66 2.23 -7.92
N TYR A 26 14.53 1.25 -7.98
CA TYR A 26 15.98 1.42 -8.01
C TYR A 26 16.60 0.35 -8.91
N TYR A 27 17.87 0.51 -9.26
CA TYR A 27 18.65 -0.52 -9.90
C TYR A 27 19.89 -0.84 -9.05
N ASP A 28 20.39 -2.06 -9.15
CA ASP A 28 21.60 -2.49 -8.45
C ASP A 28 22.86 -2.36 -9.33
N GLU A 29 24.01 -2.79 -8.81
CA GLU A 29 25.31 -2.72 -9.51
C GLU A 29 25.34 -3.60 -10.78
N ASP A 30 24.46 -4.61 -10.86
CA ASP A 30 24.31 -5.51 -12.00
C ASP A 30 23.22 -5.02 -12.99
N GLU A 31 22.73 -3.78 -12.81
CA GLU A 31 21.70 -3.12 -13.63
C GLU A 31 20.31 -3.80 -13.60
N TYR A 32 20.02 -4.63 -12.60
CA TYR A 32 18.68 -5.16 -12.41
C TYR A 32 17.74 -4.08 -11.88
N ILE A 33 16.59 -3.92 -12.52
CA ILE A 33 15.59 -2.91 -12.13
C ILE A 33 14.56 -3.54 -11.17
N TYR A 34 14.38 -2.89 -10.03
CA TYR A 34 13.42 -3.26 -8.99
C TYR A 34 12.34 -2.19 -8.88
N ILE A 35 11.08 -2.56 -9.15
CA ILE A 35 9.92 -1.68 -8.95
C ILE A 35 9.29 -2.01 -7.60
N THR A 36 9.26 -1.03 -6.69
CA THR A 36 8.91 -1.24 -5.29
C THR A 36 7.53 -0.71 -4.92
N ASP A 37 7.07 0.37 -5.55
CA ASP A 37 5.79 1.01 -5.18
C ASP A 37 5.30 1.96 -6.28
N ARG A 38 4.18 2.65 -6.03
CA ARG A 38 3.68 3.75 -6.88
C ARG A 38 3.68 5.05 -6.11
N CYS A 39 4.13 6.14 -6.73
CA CYS A 39 4.19 7.48 -6.13
C CYS A 39 2.85 7.91 -5.53
N LYS A 40 1.73 7.56 -6.17
CA LYS A 40 0.38 7.90 -5.70
C LYS A 40 -0.12 7.07 -4.51
N GLU A 41 0.55 5.96 -4.20
CA GLU A 41 0.17 5.01 -3.15
C GLU A 41 1.04 5.17 -1.90
N MET A 42 2.10 5.96 -1.97
CA MET A 42 2.94 6.32 -0.83
C MET A 42 2.11 7.02 0.26
N LEU A 43 2.23 6.51 1.49
CA LEU A 43 1.61 7.10 2.66
C LEU A 43 2.47 8.24 3.18
N LYS A 44 1.84 9.30 3.69
CA LYS A 44 2.56 10.43 4.29
C LYS A 44 2.44 10.35 5.80
N TYR A 45 3.40 9.71 6.46
CA TYR A 45 3.46 9.72 7.92
C TYR A 45 4.38 10.84 8.40
N LYS A 46 3.79 11.92 8.92
CA LYS A 46 4.47 13.19 9.20
C LYS A 46 5.19 13.67 7.94
N SER A 47 6.45 14.07 8.05
CA SER A 47 7.28 14.47 6.90
C SER A 47 7.96 13.27 6.20
N PHE A 48 7.57 12.03 6.51
CA PHE A 48 8.23 10.83 5.97
C PHE A 48 7.32 10.08 4.99
N PRO A 49 7.85 9.71 3.81
CA PRO A 49 7.16 8.80 2.91
C PRO A 49 7.24 7.37 3.47
N VAL A 50 6.11 6.67 3.50
CA VAL A 50 5.99 5.29 3.94
C VAL A 50 5.42 4.45 2.81
N SER A 51 6.18 3.44 2.37
CA SER A 51 5.76 2.49 1.34
C SER A 51 4.82 1.44 1.93
N PRO A 52 3.56 1.33 1.47
CA PRO A 52 2.67 0.24 1.83
C PRO A 52 3.25 -1.13 1.51
N SER A 53 3.88 -1.29 0.34
CA SER A 53 4.42 -2.57 -0.11
C SER A 53 5.46 -3.14 0.85
N SER A 54 6.30 -2.28 1.45
CA SER A 54 7.26 -2.72 2.47
C SER A 54 6.61 -3.28 3.74
N ILE A 55 5.40 -2.83 4.09
CA ILE A 55 4.64 -3.34 5.23
C ILE A 55 3.89 -4.62 4.83
N GLU A 56 3.37 -4.67 3.60
CA GLU A 56 2.72 -5.84 3.00
C GLU A 56 3.67 -7.03 2.88
N ASP A 57 4.95 -6.80 2.57
CA ASP A 57 6.00 -7.81 2.54
C ASP A 57 6.21 -8.47 3.91
N VAL A 58 6.09 -7.70 5.00
CA VAL A 58 6.15 -8.23 6.36
C VAL A 58 4.85 -8.96 6.69
N LEU A 59 3.71 -8.35 6.39
CA LEU A 59 2.38 -8.88 6.66
C LEU A 59 2.14 -10.25 5.99
N SER A 60 2.60 -10.42 4.75
CA SER A 60 2.48 -11.66 3.98
C SER A 60 3.24 -12.84 4.58
N ARG A 61 4.24 -12.59 5.43
CA ARG A 61 5.02 -13.63 6.13
C ARG A 61 4.31 -14.15 7.38
N HIS A 62 3.21 -13.53 7.80
CA HIS A 62 2.44 -14.00 8.94
C HIS A 62 1.71 -15.31 8.59
N PRO A 63 1.78 -16.37 9.42
CA PRO A 63 1.23 -17.69 9.06
C PRO A 63 -0.28 -17.68 8.81
N ALA A 64 -1.04 -16.83 9.50
CA ALA A 64 -2.48 -16.67 9.36
C ALA A 64 -2.94 -15.89 8.11
N VAL A 65 -2.05 -15.09 7.48
CA VAL A 65 -2.44 -14.16 6.41
C VAL A 65 -2.42 -14.87 5.06
N LYS A 66 -3.54 -14.79 4.32
CA LYS A 66 -3.65 -15.24 2.92
C LYS A 66 -3.32 -14.10 1.97
N HIS A 67 -3.97 -12.95 2.16
CA HIS A 67 -3.70 -11.72 1.44
C HIS A 67 -3.78 -10.53 2.40
N GLY A 68 -2.93 -9.54 2.18
CA GLY A 68 -2.88 -8.32 2.99
C GLY A 68 -2.62 -7.11 2.12
N VAL A 69 -3.34 -6.02 2.38
CA VAL A 69 -3.18 -4.74 1.70
C VAL A 69 -3.13 -3.64 2.75
N VAL A 70 -2.17 -2.73 2.61
CA VAL A 70 -1.97 -1.61 3.52
C VAL A 70 -2.41 -0.33 2.84
N ILE A 71 -3.23 0.47 3.52
CA ILE A 71 -3.65 1.78 3.04
C ILE A 71 -3.46 2.84 4.12
N GLY A 72 -3.46 4.12 3.72
CA GLY A 72 -3.41 5.24 4.65
C GLY A 72 -4.81 5.72 5.04
N VAL A 73 -5.06 5.77 6.35
CA VAL A 73 -6.21 6.48 6.93
C VAL A 73 -5.74 7.88 7.33
N PRO A 74 -6.41 8.96 6.87
CA PRO A 74 -6.05 10.31 7.26
C PRO A 74 -6.09 10.50 8.77
N HIS A 75 -5.08 11.16 9.31
CA HIS A 75 -4.94 11.55 10.71
C HIS A 75 -4.55 13.03 10.77
N GLU A 76 -5.25 13.80 11.60
CA GLU A 76 -5.16 15.27 11.62
C GLU A 76 -3.73 15.80 11.82
N VAL A 77 -2.94 15.13 12.66
CA VAL A 77 -1.58 15.57 13.03
C VAL A 77 -0.49 14.83 12.26
N ASP A 78 -0.72 13.57 11.93
CA ASP A 78 0.34 12.65 11.47
C ASP A 78 0.27 12.42 9.95
N GLY A 79 -0.68 13.02 9.24
CA GLY A 79 -0.90 12.76 7.83
C GLY A 79 -1.69 11.46 7.62
N ASP A 80 -1.02 10.35 7.37
CA ASP A 80 -1.62 9.03 7.17
C ASP A 80 -1.18 8.05 8.26
N HIS A 81 -2.14 7.37 8.86
CA HIS A 81 -1.90 6.18 9.67
C HIS A 81 -2.08 4.91 8.82
N PRO A 82 -1.06 4.04 8.70
CA PRO A 82 -1.20 2.78 7.99
C PRO A 82 -2.22 1.87 8.67
N ILE A 83 -3.17 1.32 7.91
CA ILE A 83 -4.08 0.25 8.31
C ILE A 83 -3.89 -0.94 7.37
N ALA A 84 -3.90 -2.15 7.93
CA ALA A 84 -3.87 -3.37 7.14
C ALA A 84 -5.27 -3.97 7.01
N LEU A 85 -5.65 -4.32 5.78
CA LEU A 85 -6.83 -5.11 5.46
C LEU A 85 -6.36 -6.52 5.11
N VAL A 86 -6.86 -7.51 5.85
CA VAL A 86 -6.34 -8.87 5.82
C VAL A 86 -7.44 -9.86 5.50
N VAL A 87 -7.17 -10.72 4.51
CA VAL A 87 -7.91 -11.97 4.31
C VAL A 87 -7.09 -13.08 4.96
N LEU A 88 -7.72 -13.83 5.87
CA LEU A 88 -7.09 -14.97 6.54
C LEU A 88 -7.04 -16.21 5.64
N LYS A 89 -6.16 -17.13 5.98
CA LYS A 89 -6.21 -18.49 5.42
C LYS A 89 -7.44 -19.24 5.95
N ASP A 90 -7.89 -20.22 5.18
CA ASP A 90 -9.12 -20.95 5.49
C ASP A 90 -9.00 -21.68 6.84
N GLY A 91 -10.04 -21.56 7.67
CA GLY A 91 -10.10 -22.21 8.99
C GLY A 91 -9.22 -21.59 10.08
N VAL A 92 -8.59 -20.43 9.82
CA VAL A 92 -7.82 -19.71 10.82
C VAL A 92 -8.67 -18.64 11.47
N GLU A 93 -8.66 -18.60 12.81
CA GLU A 93 -9.17 -17.50 13.62
C GLU A 93 -8.00 -16.91 14.41
N ILE A 94 -7.91 -15.58 14.43
CA ILE A 94 -6.85 -14.86 15.13
C ILE A 94 -7.34 -13.45 15.48
N ASP A 95 -6.89 -12.93 16.61
CA ASP A 95 -7.11 -11.54 16.97
C ASP A 95 -6.33 -10.62 16.01
N PRO A 96 -6.97 -9.64 15.35
CA PRO A 96 -6.28 -8.61 14.57
C PRO A 96 -5.11 -7.94 15.31
N ALA A 97 -5.17 -7.84 16.65
CA ALA A 97 -4.10 -7.28 17.46
C ALA A 97 -2.81 -8.12 17.41
N GLU A 98 -2.90 -9.44 17.24
CA GLU A 98 -1.73 -10.31 17.08
C GLU A 98 -1.00 -10.06 15.76
N ILE A 99 -1.77 -9.91 14.66
CA ILE A 99 -1.22 -9.56 13.35
C ILE A 99 -0.57 -8.17 13.42
N LYS A 100 -1.25 -7.20 14.06
CA LYS A 100 -0.71 -5.85 14.25
C LYS A 100 0.63 -5.90 14.98
N LYS A 101 0.69 -6.62 16.11
CA LYS A 101 1.90 -6.78 16.91
C LYS A 101 3.02 -7.43 16.10
N PHE A 102 2.73 -8.51 15.38
CA PHE A 102 3.71 -9.20 14.55
C PHE A 102 4.39 -8.27 13.53
N VAL A 103 3.62 -7.38 12.90
CA VAL A 103 4.12 -6.40 11.93
C VAL A 103 4.91 -5.31 12.65
N ASP A 104 4.33 -4.71 13.70
CA ASP A 104 4.93 -3.60 14.44
C ASP A 104 6.26 -3.94 15.12
N ASP A 105 6.48 -5.22 15.44
CA ASP A 105 7.74 -5.75 15.99
C ASP A 105 8.84 -5.94 14.92
N LYS A 106 8.49 -5.92 13.63
CA LYS A 106 9.41 -6.19 12.50
C LYS A 106 9.67 -4.98 11.60
N VAL A 107 8.97 -3.88 11.84
CA VAL A 107 9.10 -2.64 11.07
C VAL A 107 9.59 -1.51 11.95
N ASP A 108 10.17 -0.48 11.33
CA ASP A 108 10.53 0.73 12.05
C ASP A 108 9.28 1.51 12.50
N ASP A 109 9.42 2.36 13.51
CA ASP A 109 8.29 3.01 14.17
C ASP A 109 7.36 3.76 13.20
N ARG A 110 7.90 4.36 12.13
CA ARG A 110 7.13 5.11 11.12
C ARG A 110 6.18 4.23 10.30
N LYS A 111 6.47 2.94 10.19
CA LYS A 111 5.72 1.96 9.38
C LYS A 111 4.67 1.19 10.17
N ARG A 112 4.59 1.41 11.49
CA ARG A 112 3.64 0.70 12.35
C ARG A 112 2.21 0.94 11.94
N LEU A 113 1.38 -0.10 12.10
CA LEU A 113 -0.02 -0.15 11.70
C LEU A 113 -0.90 0.64 12.68
N ARG A 114 -0.69 1.95 12.80
CA ARG A 114 -1.42 2.84 13.73
C ARG A 114 -2.92 2.90 13.47
N GLY A 115 -3.33 2.71 12.22
CA GLY A 115 -4.74 2.57 11.84
C GLY A 115 -5.33 1.20 12.18
N GLY A 116 -4.51 0.26 12.65
CA GLY A 116 -4.92 -1.07 13.08
C GLY A 116 -4.89 -2.13 11.97
N VAL A 117 -5.58 -3.23 12.24
CA VAL A 117 -5.79 -4.34 11.32
C VAL A 117 -7.29 -4.62 11.26
N LYS A 118 -7.86 -4.72 10.06
CA LYS A 118 -9.21 -5.25 9.85
C LYS A 118 -9.15 -6.55 9.08
N ILE A 119 -9.81 -7.57 9.61
CA ILE A 119 -10.02 -8.83 8.89
C ILE A 119 -11.25 -8.65 8.00
N ILE A 120 -11.10 -8.99 6.72
CA ILE A 120 -12.16 -8.91 5.71
C ILE A 120 -12.36 -10.29 5.09
N LYS A 121 -13.59 -10.59 4.67
CA LYS A 121 -13.94 -11.90 4.09
C LYS A 121 -13.25 -12.13 2.74
N ASP A 122 -13.17 -11.09 1.92
CA ASP A 122 -12.58 -11.16 0.59
C ASP A 122 -11.97 -9.80 0.21
N MET A 123 -10.99 -9.82 -0.68
CA MET A 123 -10.27 -8.65 -1.15
C MET A 123 -10.94 -8.11 -2.43
N PRO A 124 -11.51 -6.90 -2.43
CA PRO A 124 -11.99 -6.28 -3.66
C PRO A 124 -10.85 -6.07 -4.65
N LEU A 125 -10.99 -6.64 -5.85
CA LEU A 125 -10.00 -6.55 -6.92
C LEU A 125 -10.51 -5.64 -8.05
N SER A 126 -9.58 -4.98 -8.71
CA SER A 126 -9.78 -4.31 -9.99
C SER A 126 -10.08 -5.34 -11.09
N PRO A 127 -10.56 -4.89 -12.27
CA PRO A 127 -10.72 -5.77 -13.44
C PRO A 127 -9.43 -6.48 -13.88
N THR A 128 -8.26 -5.98 -13.46
CA THR A 128 -6.95 -6.58 -13.74
C THR A 128 -6.46 -7.49 -12.61
N GLY A 129 -7.31 -7.81 -11.63
CA GLY A 129 -7.00 -8.71 -10.52
C GLY A 129 -6.11 -8.11 -9.42
N LYS A 130 -5.85 -6.79 -9.45
CA LYS A 130 -5.06 -6.11 -8.42
C LYS A 130 -5.98 -5.59 -7.31
N PRO A 131 -5.56 -5.54 -6.04
CA PRO A 131 -6.39 -4.94 -5.00
C PRO A 131 -6.82 -3.51 -5.34
N ASP A 132 -8.13 -3.23 -5.25
CA ASP A 132 -8.67 -1.90 -5.47
C ASP A 132 -8.49 -1.05 -4.20
N ARG A 133 -7.26 -0.53 -4.02
CA ARG A 133 -6.90 0.32 -2.87
C ARG A 133 -7.82 1.53 -2.71
N ARG A 134 -8.39 2.06 -3.80
CA ARG A 134 -9.30 3.21 -3.75
C ARG A 134 -10.64 2.80 -3.15
N LEU A 135 -11.22 1.70 -3.62
CA LEU A 135 -12.45 1.16 -3.06
C LEU A 135 -12.26 0.79 -1.59
N LEU A 136 -11.18 0.08 -1.27
CA LEU A 136 -10.82 -0.31 0.09
C LEU A 136 -10.69 0.89 1.03
N LYS A 137 -10.04 1.97 0.59
CA LYS A 137 -9.94 3.22 1.35
C LYS A 137 -11.31 3.83 1.61
N ASN A 138 -12.18 3.88 0.61
CA ASN A 138 -13.55 4.37 0.79
C ASN A 138 -14.35 3.52 1.78
N MET A 139 -14.21 2.20 1.73
CA MET A 139 -14.90 1.30 2.66
C MET A 139 -14.41 1.52 4.10
N VAL A 140 -13.11 1.72 4.33
CA VAL A 140 -12.58 2.04 5.67
C VAL A 140 -13.11 3.38 6.17
N LEU A 141 -13.07 4.43 5.35
CA LEU A 141 -13.46 5.78 5.75
C LEU A 141 -14.97 5.93 6.00
N ASN A 142 -15.79 5.17 5.26
CA ASN A 142 -17.25 5.24 5.36
C ASN A 142 -17.84 4.19 6.31
N GLY A 143 -17.01 3.40 7.01
CA GLY A 143 -17.48 2.34 7.91
C GLY A 143 -18.13 1.14 7.21
N GLY A 144 -17.85 0.93 5.92
CA GLY A 144 -18.38 -0.18 5.11
C GLY A 144 -17.65 -1.52 5.31
N LEU A 145 -16.92 -1.67 6.43
CA LEU A 145 -16.16 -2.86 6.83
C LEU A 145 -16.41 -3.20 8.29
#